data_AF-A0A0J1GDK7-F1
#
_entry.id   AF-A0A0J1GDK7-F1
#
_cell.length_a   1.000
_cell.length_b   1.000
_cell.length_c   1.000
_cell.angle_alpha   90.00
_cell.angle_beta   90.00
_cell.angle_gamma   90.00
#
_symmetry.space_group_name_H-M   'P 1'
#
loop_
_entity.id
_entity.type
_entity.pdbx_description
1 polymer ?
#
loop_
_entity_poly.entity_id
_entity_poly.type
_entity_poly.pdbx_seq_one_letter_code
_entity_poly.pdbx_strand_id
1 'polypeptide(L)'
;MSRHIGWALAAIAVALPMTFPHARPAPGSVSCGLGLPPGAPGFAEAQAQLALEAKANGYLKVCEANLERYRIAFRPSAPIMADLSFQPVNLSSTQFAHFKSLGAMIEPDNTAHTRLYRGFLMPDGHTVTLFEQDMSVDGTSTSRAPEDEPERINGMPARLSVFQAPSGKAISHLSWVERRRAYELWIDANVVDTPLRKQLFALAASLPPSVPACPNEVPPKPARMGSDGFPAAEPIPMTLTQAEIDAMSDRSKRPCK
;
A
#
# COMPACT_ATOMS: atom_id res chain seq x y z
N MET A 1 -1.01 -105.55 -3.16
CA MET A 1 -0.12 -104.79 -2.26
C MET A 1 1.12 -104.40 -3.07
N SER A 2 1.54 -103.17 -3.29
CA SER A 2 1.12 -101.84 -2.89
C SER A 2 1.62 -100.89 -4.00
N ARG A 3 0.81 -99.92 -4.44
CA ARG A 3 1.22 -98.77 -5.26
C ARG A 3 1.27 -97.54 -4.37
N HIS A 4 2.12 -96.57 -4.68
CA HIS A 4 1.94 -95.10 -4.66
C HIS A 4 3.35 -94.49 -4.91
N ILE A 5 3.66 -93.98 -6.12
CA ILE A 5 3.25 -92.71 -6.77
C ILE A 5 3.72 -91.49 -5.97
N GLY A 6 4.81 -90.88 -6.46
CA GLY A 6 5.28 -89.55 -6.06
C GLY A 6 4.50 -88.45 -6.76
N TRP A 7 4.31 -87.33 -6.06
CA TRP A 7 3.69 -86.12 -6.59
C TRP A 7 4.66 -84.95 -6.46
N ALA A 8 4.80 -84.22 -7.57
CA ALA A 8 5.50 -82.95 -7.68
C ALA A 8 4.64 -81.81 -7.12
N LEU A 9 5.26 -80.87 -6.42
CA LEU A 9 4.65 -79.64 -5.94
C LEU A 9 4.73 -78.57 -7.05
N ALA A 10 3.58 -78.07 -7.47
CA ALA A 10 3.44 -76.89 -8.32
C ALA A 10 3.33 -75.62 -7.45
N ALA A 11 4.10 -74.59 -7.78
CA ALA A 11 4.05 -73.28 -7.16
C ALA A 11 2.91 -72.43 -7.76
N ILE A 12 2.07 -71.84 -6.90
CA ILE A 12 1.04 -70.87 -7.27
C ILE A 12 1.61 -69.46 -7.04
N ALA A 13 1.76 -68.68 -8.11
CA ALA A 13 2.08 -67.26 -8.04
C ALA A 13 0.78 -66.46 -7.79
N VAL A 14 0.70 -65.79 -6.64
CA VAL A 14 -0.39 -64.85 -6.32
C VAL A 14 0.04 -63.46 -6.79
N ALA A 15 -0.66 -62.92 -7.79
CA ALA A 15 -0.50 -61.53 -8.23
C ALA A 15 -1.28 -60.61 -7.28
N LEU A 16 -0.56 -59.78 -6.52
CA LEU A 16 -1.14 -58.69 -5.72
C LEU A 16 -1.42 -57.48 -6.63
N PRO A 17 -2.62 -56.86 -6.58
CA PRO A 17 -2.87 -55.61 -7.27
C PRO A 17 -2.12 -54.46 -6.58
N MET A 18 -1.16 -53.86 -7.27
CA MET A 18 -0.56 -52.59 -6.86
C MET A 18 -1.62 -51.48 -7.00
N THR A 19 -2.18 -51.06 -5.87
CA THR A 19 -2.94 -49.82 -5.78
C THR A 19 -1.95 -48.66 -5.77
N PHE A 20 -1.84 -47.95 -6.90
CA PHE A 20 -1.12 -46.69 -6.93
C PHE A 20 -1.89 -45.67 -6.09
N PRO A 21 -1.33 -45.15 -4.97
CA PRO A 21 -1.93 -44.01 -4.32
C PRO A 21 -1.85 -42.85 -5.31
N HIS A 22 -3.01 -42.47 -5.86
CA HIS A 22 -3.14 -41.17 -6.52
C HIS A 22 -2.87 -40.13 -5.44
N ALA A 23 -1.63 -39.63 -5.41
CA ALA A 23 -1.29 -38.45 -4.65
C ALA A 23 -2.29 -37.36 -5.07
N ARG A 24 -3.17 -36.97 -4.13
CA ARG A 24 -3.99 -35.78 -4.33
C ARG A 24 -3.03 -34.65 -4.70
N PRO A 25 -3.29 -33.89 -5.77
CA PRO A 25 -2.48 -32.71 -6.06
C PRO A 25 -2.43 -31.87 -4.79
N ALA A 26 -1.22 -31.45 -4.42
CA ALA A 26 -1.01 -30.56 -3.29
C ALA A 26 -2.01 -29.40 -3.39
N PRO A 27 -2.64 -28.96 -2.28
CA PRO A 27 -3.51 -27.80 -2.32
C PRO A 27 -2.75 -26.67 -3.00
N GLY A 28 -3.28 -26.20 -4.13
CA GLY A 28 -2.61 -25.26 -5.01
C GLY A 28 -2.02 -24.13 -4.17
N SER A 29 -0.73 -23.88 -4.35
CA SER A 29 -0.04 -22.75 -3.72
C SER A 29 -0.90 -21.51 -3.92
N VAL A 30 -1.40 -20.92 -2.83
CA VAL A 30 -2.15 -19.67 -2.93
C VAL A 30 -1.21 -18.67 -3.57
N SER A 31 -1.47 -18.31 -4.84
CA SER A 31 -0.71 -17.30 -5.55
C SER A 31 -1.04 -15.96 -4.89
N CYS A 32 -0.17 -15.53 -3.99
CA CYS A 32 -0.19 -14.21 -3.40
C CYS A 32 0.94 -13.38 -4.01
N GLY A 33 0.76 -12.07 -4.11
CA GLY A 33 1.85 -11.17 -4.50
C GLY A 33 1.35 -9.96 -5.30
N LEU A 34 2.30 -9.13 -5.73
CA LEU A 34 2.04 -7.94 -6.55
C LEU A 34 2.13 -8.23 -8.06
N GLY A 35 2.14 -9.51 -8.44
CA GLY A 35 2.34 -9.96 -9.81
C GLY A 35 3.80 -10.13 -10.19
N LEU A 36 4.04 -10.32 -11.50
CA LEU A 36 5.37 -10.41 -12.08
C LEU A 36 6.06 -9.02 -12.07
N PRO A 37 7.40 -8.94 -12.06
CA PRO A 37 8.08 -7.66 -12.18
C PRO A 37 7.89 -7.06 -13.59
N PRO A 38 7.93 -5.72 -13.73
CA PRO A 38 7.88 -5.07 -15.04
C PRO A 38 8.95 -5.62 -15.99
N GLY A 39 8.56 -5.90 -17.23
CA GLY A 39 9.46 -6.45 -18.26
C GLY A 39 9.61 -7.98 -18.25
N ALA A 40 9.01 -8.69 -17.29
CA ALA A 40 8.96 -10.16 -17.35
C ALA A 40 8.00 -10.65 -18.47
N PRO A 41 8.32 -11.76 -19.15
CA PRO A 41 7.37 -12.42 -20.04
C PRO A 41 6.06 -12.75 -19.31
N GLY A 42 4.92 -12.37 -19.89
CA GLY A 42 3.60 -12.59 -19.29
C GLY A 42 3.15 -11.52 -18.27
N PHE A 43 3.91 -10.43 -18.09
CA PHE A 43 3.57 -9.36 -17.14
C PHE A 43 2.19 -8.75 -17.39
N ALA A 44 1.86 -8.44 -18.64
CA ALA A 44 0.60 -7.80 -18.99
C ALA A 44 -0.61 -8.68 -18.66
N GLU A 45 -0.52 -9.97 -18.99
CA GLU A 45 -1.54 -10.97 -18.70
C GLU A 45 -1.71 -11.19 -17.19
N ALA A 46 -0.59 -11.28 -16.46
CA ALA A 46 -0.61 -11.41 -15.01
C ALA A 46 -1.27 -10.18 -14.33
N GLN A 47 -0.96 -8.97 -14.81
CA GLN A 47 -1.57 -7.74 -14.27
C GLN A 47 -3.06 -7.64 -14.60
N ALA A 48 -3.46 -8.02 -15.82
CA ALA A 48 -4.87 -8.06 -16.20
C ALA A 48 -5.66 -9.03 -15.32
N GLN A 49 -5.09 -10.21 -15.03
CA GLN A 49 -5.70 -11.19 -14.14
C GLN A 49 -5.83 -10.65 -12.70
N LEU A 50 -4.78 -10.03 -12.17
CA LEU A 50 -4.83 -9.40 -10.84
C LEU A 50 -5.88 -8.29 -10.77
N ALA A 51 -6.02 -7.47 -11.81
CA ALA A 51 -7.02 -6.42 -11.89
C ALA A 51 -8.45 -7.00 -11.93
N LEU A 52 -8.67 -8.09 -12.67
CA LEU A 52 -9.96 -8.80 -12.69
C LEU A 52 -10.31 -9.39 -11.33
N GLU A 53 -9.35 -10.04 -10.67
CA GLU A 53 -9.54 -10.59 -9.32
C GLU A 53 -9.80 -9.50 -8.29
N ALA A 54 -9.07 -8.38 -8.36
CA ALA A 54 -9.29 -7.25 -7.48
C ALA A 54 -10.67 -6.62 -7.68
N LYS A 55 -11.13 -6.51 -8.94
CA LYS A 55 -12.48 -6.03 -9.26
C LYS A 55 -13.56 -6.98 -8.73
N ALA A 56 -13.37 -8.29 -8.86
CA ALA A 56 -14.33 -9.29 -8.40
C ALA A 56 -14.42 -9.37 -6.87
N ASN A 57 -13.29 -9.27 -6.18
CA ASN A 57 -13.23 -9.40 -4.73
C ASN A 57 -13.38 -8.06 -3.98
N GLY A 58 -13.18 -6.93 -4.65
CA GLY A 58 -13.07 -5.60 -4.04
C GLY A 58 -11.70 -5.33 -3.38
N TYR A 59 -10.77 -6.29 -3.40
CA TYR A 59 -9.43 -6.19 -2.82
C TYR A 59 -8.40 -7.01 -3.61
N LEU A 60 -7.14 -6.60 -3.53
CA LEU A 60 -6.00 -7.31 -4.10
C LEU A 60 -5.47 -8.37 -3.12
N LYS A 61 -5.29 -9.60 -3.59
CA LYS A 61 -4.64 -10.66 -2.81
C LYS A 61 -3.13 -10.48 -2.84
N VAL A 62 -2.51 -10.30 -1.69
CA VAL A 62 -1.06 -10.06 -1.56
C VAL A 62 -0.42 -11.01 -0.56
N CYS A 63 0.90 -11.15 -0.58
CA CYS A 63 1.57 -11.91 0.47
C CYS A 63 1.68 -11.07 1.75
N GLU A 64 1.81 -11.73 2.91
CA GLU A 64 1.98 -11.01 4.19
C GLU A 64 3.18 -10.06 4.16
N ALA A 65 4.27 -10.45 3.51
CA ALA A 65 5.45 -9.59 3.34
C ALA A 65 5.14 -8.27 2.63
N ASN A 66 4.13 -8.21 1.76
CA ASN A 66 3.71 -6.97 1.12
C ASN A 66 2.98 -6.04 2.09
N LEU A 67 2.38 -6.57 3.15
CA LEU A 67 1.68 -5.78 4.18
C LEU A 67 2.66 -5.16 5.18
N GLU A 68 3.84 -5.74 5.37
CA GLU A 68 4.85 -5.23 6.32
C GLU A 68 5.30 -3.79 6.03
N ARG A 69 5.17 -3.31 4.78
CA ARG A 69 5.46 -1.91 4.42
C ARG A 69 4.58 -0.89 5.17
N TYR A 70 3.42 -1.32 5.66
CA TYR A 70 2.48 -0.48 6.42
C TYR A 70 2.72 -0.54 7.94
N ARG A 71 3.68 -1.36 8.38
CA ARG A 71 4.06 -1.48 9.79
C ARG A 71 5.07 -0.39 10.13
N ILE A 72 4.60 0.68 10.74
CA ILE A 72 5.42 1.83 11.12
C ILE A 72 5.87 1.72 12.58
N ALA A 73 7.17 1.95 12.83
CA ALA A 73 7.73 2.05 14.16
C ALA A 73 7.59 3.49 14.68
N PHE A 74 6.56 3.76 15.47
CA PHE A 74 6.29 5.09 16.00
C PHE A 74 7.18 5.47 17.19
N ARG A 75 7.49 6.76 17.31
CA ARG A 75 8.21 7.38 18.43
C ARG A 75 7.35 8.47 19.07
N PRO A 76 7.68 8.96 20.29
CA PRO A 76 6.94 10.07 20.90
C PRO A 76 6.77 11.25 19.94
N SER A 77 5.54 11.76 19.79
CA SER A 77 5.19 12.70 18.70
C SER A 77 5.84 14.08 18.84
N ALA A 78 5.96 14.62 20.06
CA ALA A 78 6.45 15.98 20.29
C ALA A 78 7.82 16.29 19.66
N PRO A 79 8.88 15.49 19.87
CA PRO A 79 10.17 15.75 19.22
C PRO A 79 10.13 15.58 17.70
N ILE A 80 9.29 14.66 17.19
CA ILE A 80 9.15 14.43 15.75
C ILE A 80 8.47 15.64 15.08
N MET A 81 7.39 16.14 15.68
CA MET A 81 6.64 17.27 15.14
C MET A 81 7.43 18.58 15.18
N ALA A 82 8.37 18.72 16.12
CA ALA A 82 9.23 19.91 16.22
C ALA A 82 10.29 20.01 15.10
N ASP A 83 10.58 18.89 14.42
CA ASP A 83 11.65 18.77 13.40
C ASP A 83 11.10 18.77 11.97
N LEU A 84 9.81 19.11 11.79
CA LEU A 84 9.16 19.19 10.49
C LEU A 84 9.34 20.55 9.83
N SER A 85 9.51 20.57 8.51
CA SER A 85 9.51 21.82 7.73
C SER A 85 8.11 22.34 7.38
N PHE A 86 7.06 21.76 7.97
CA PHE A 86 5.68 22.19 7.80
C PHE A 86 4.89 21.98 9.09
N GLN A 87 3.74 22.65 9.19
CA GLN A 87 2.78 22.42 10.27
C GLN A 87 1.83 21.27 9.90
N PRO A 88 1.82 20.14 10.63
CA PRO A 88 0.85 19.07 10.42
C PRO A 88 -0.57 19.53 10.70
N VAL A 89 -1.56 18.87 10.09
CA VAL A 89 -2.95 19.22 10.32
C VAL A 89 -3.32 19.01 11.81
N ASN A 90 -3.97 20.01 12.39
CA ASN A 90 -4.43 19.93 13.78
C ASN A 90 -5.60 18.95 13.88
N LEU A 91 -5.43 17.92 14.70
CA LEU A 91 -6.43 16.86 14.91
C LEU A 91 -7.28 17.05 16.17
N SER A 92 -7.07 18.11 16.95
CA SER A 92 -7.73 18.28 18.25
C SER A 92 -9.26 18.37 18.18
N SER A 93 -9.81 18.76 17.02
CA SER A 93 -11.25 18.88 16.76
C SER A 93 -11.80 17.77 15.87
N THR A 94 -11.02 16.70 15.64
CA THR A 94 -11.41 15.60 14.76
C THR A 94 -11.60 14.31 15.55
N GLN A 95 -12.12 13.26 14.91
CA GLN A 95 -12.31 11.95 15.55
C GLN A 95 -10.99 11.35 16.07
N PHE A 96 -9.85 11.71 15.49
CA PHE A 96 -8.52 11.26 15.94
C PHE A 96 -8.20 11.69 17.38
N ALA A 97 -8.80 12.78 17.88
CA ALA A 97 -8.62 13.22 19.26
C ALA A 97 -9.14 12.20 20.30
N HIS A 98 -10.01 11.28 19.88
CA HIS A 98 -10.54 10.21 20.73
C HIS A 98 -9.74 8.91 20.65
N PHE A 99 -8.73 8.84 19.77
CA PHE A 99 -7.91 7.65 19.61
C PHE A 99 -6.66 7.72 20.48
N LYS A 100 -6.18 6.57 20.93
CA LYS A 100 -4.90 6.52 21.66
C LYS A 100 -3.77 6.74 20.67
N SER A 101 -2.99 7.81 20.84
CA SER A 101 -1.81 8.04 20.01
C SER A 101 -0.77 6.95 20.23
N LEU A 102 -0.26 6.40 19.13
CA LEU A 102 0.86 5.46 19.09
C LEU A 102 2.19 6.19 18.87
N GLY A 103 2.14 7.46 18.46
CA GLY A 103 3.31 8.30 18.19
C GLY A 103 3.35 8.81 16.75
N ALA A 104 4.54 9.22 16.32
CA ALA A 104 4.81 9.72 14.99
C ALA A 104 6.16 9.24 14.45
N MET A 105 6.34 9.34 13.13
CA MET A 105 7.59 9.07 12.43
C MET A 105 7.72 10.01 11.23
N ILE A 106 8.88 10.65 11.05
CA ILE A 106 9.23 11.30 9.78
C ILE A 106 9.65 10.20 8.80
N GLU A 107 9.12 10.22 7.58
CA GLU A 107 9.58 9.27 6.55
C GLU A 107 11.09 9.50 6.33
N PRO A 108 11.94 8.47 6.45
CA PRO A 108 13.36 8.62 6.21
C PRO A 108 13.61 8.95 4.73
N ASP A 109 13.94 10.19 4.44
CA ASP A 109 14.35 10.63 3.12
C ASP A 109 15.44 11.71 3.22
N ASN A 110 16.01 12.09 2.07
CA ASN A 110 17.01 13.16 1.99
C ASN A 110 16.36 14.55 1.83
N THR A 111 15.10 14.71 2.23
CA THR A 111 14.36 15.98 2.06
C THR A 111 14.34 16.76 3.37
N ALA A 112 13.71 17.94 3.34
CA ALA A 112 13.54 18.81 4.50
C ALA A 112 12.51 18.26 5.52
N HIS A 113 12.39 16.93 5.70
CA HIS A 113 11.41 16.30 6.58
C HIS A 113 9.98 16.75 6.25
N THR A 114 9.58 16.58 4.98
CA THR A 114 8.27 17.03 4.47
C THR A 114 7.18 16.00 4.66
N ARG A 115 7.50 14.83 5.23
CA ARG A 115 6.65 13.64 5.30
C ARG A 115 6.53 13.12 6.71
N LEU A 116 5.29 12.93 7.16
CA LEU A 116 4.95 12.55 8.53
C LEU A 116 3.95 11.40 8.55
N TYR A 117 4.25 10.37 9.32
CA TYR A 117 3.28 9.37 9.76
C TYR A 117 2.86 9.64 11.21
N ARG A 118 1.57 9.50 11.49
CA ARG A 118 0.98 9.56 12.83
C ARG A 118 0.12 8.32 13.06
N GLY A 119 0.45 7.55 14.10
CA GLY A 119 -0.22 6.30 14.43
C GLY A 119 -1.24 6.48 15.55
N PHE A 120 -2.37 5.78 15.44
CA PHE A 120 -3.44 5.80 16.41
C PHE A 120 -4.05 4.42 16.59
N LEU A 121 -4.42 4.06 17.82
CA LEU A 121 -5.22 2.90 18.15
C LEU A 121 -6.67 3.35 18.37
N MET A 122 -7.56 2.81 17.56
CA MET A 122 -9.01 3.02 17.61
C MET A 122 -9.64 2.27 18.80
N PRO A 123 -10.81 2.69 19.30
CA PRO A 123 -11.49 2.04 20.42
C PRO A 123 -11.88 0.58 20.16
N ASP A 124 -12.08 0.19 18.91
CA ASP A 124 -12.40 -1.16 18.47
C ASP A 124 -11.16 -2.07 18.31
N GLY A 125 -9.97 -1.54 18.60
CA GLY A 125 -8.71 -2.27 18.55
C GLY A 125 -7.96 -2.16 17.23
N HIS A 126 -8.53 -1.52 16.21
CA HIS A 126 -7.85 -1.29 14.94
C HIS A 126 -6.76 -0.22 15.04
N THR A 127 -5.68 -0.41 14.31
CA THR A 127 -4.65 0.60 14.13
C THR A 127 -4.93 1.40 12.87
N VAL A 128 -4.97 2.73 13.01
CA VAL A 128 -5.05 3.66 11.89
C VAL A 128 -3.79 4.52 11.84
N THR A 129 -3.23 4.70 10.65
CA THR A 129 -2.09 5.59 10.41
C THR A 129 -2.49 6.67 9.43
N LEU A 130 -2.22 7.92 9.79
CA LEU A 130 -2.33 9.09 8.94
C LEU A 130 -0.95 9.48 8.43
N PHE A 131 -0.80 9.56 7.12
CA PHE A 131 0.35 10.14 6.45
C PHE A 131 0.03 11.53 5.91
N GLU A 132 1.01 12.41 6.00
CA GLU A 132 0.96 13.77 5.47
C GLU A 132 2.26 14.12 4.78
N GLN A 133 2.17 14.70 3.58
CA GLN A 133 3.32 15.27 2.88
C GLN A 133 3.06 16.71 2.46
N ASP A 134 3.96 17.64 2.82
CA ASP A 134 3.99 18.99 2.26
C ASP A 134 4.74 19.03 0.93
N MET A 135 3.99 18.95 -0.18
CA MET A 135 4.57 19.06 -1.52
C MET A 135 4.99 20.51 -1.86
N SER A 136 4.62 21.49 -1.02
CA SER A 136 5.09 22.86 -1.18
C SER A 136 6.51 23.09 -0.68
N VAL A 137 7.06 22.19 0.13
CA VAL A 137 8.41 22.36 0.70
C VAL A 137 9.46 21.60 -0.11
N ASP A 138 9.19 20.34 -0.44
CA ASP A 138 10.12 19.52 -1.25
C ASP A 138 10.03 19.85 -2.76
N GLY A 139 9.03 20.66 -3.14
CA GLY A 139 8.76 20.99 -4.53
C GLY A 139 8.36 19.77 -5.35
N THR A 140 7.77 18.75 -4.73
CA THR A 140 7.06 17.71 -5.45
C THR A 140 5.71 18.25 -5.93
N SER A 141 5.15 17.58 -6.93
CA SER A 141 3.81 17.87 -7.44
C SER A 141 3.33 16.59 -8.07
N THR A 142 2.27 16.02 -7.52
CA THR A 142 1.67 14.81 -8.07
C THR A 142 0.23 15.09 -8.42
N SER A 143 -0.20 14.59 -9.57
CA SER A 143 -1.61 14.56 -9.94
C SER A 143 -2.04 13.14 -10.23
N ARG A 144 -3.29 12.83 -9.94
CA ARG A 144 -3.93 11.57 -10.34
C ARG A 144 -5.03 11.90 -11.33
N ALA A 145 -5.16 11.09 -12.38
CA ALA A 145 -6.22 11.29 -13.34
C ALA A 145 -7.56 11.00 -12.65
N PRO A 146 -8.58 11.87 -12.73
CA PRO A 146 -9.84 11.67 -12.02
C PRO A 146 -10.53 10.33 -12.32
N GLU A 147 -10.31 9.78 -13.51
CA GLU A 147 -10.81 8.47 -13.94
C GLU A 147 -10.16 7.28 -13.21
N ASP A 148 -8.95 7.46 -12.71
CA ASP A 148 -8.20 6.45 -11.94
C ASP A 148 -8.58 6.46 -10.44
N GLU A 149 -9.41 7.42 -10.03
CA GLU A 149 -9.74 7.76 -8.64
C GLU A 149 -11.27 7.75 -8.46
N PRO A 150 -11.90 6.58 -8.23
CA PRO A 150 -13.36 6.48 -8.18
C PRO A 150 -13.96 7.09 -6.91
N GLU A 151 -13.16 7.32 -5.88
CA GLU A 151 -13.61 7.76 -4.57
C GLU A 151 -13.53 9.28 -4.43
N ARG A 152 -14.21 9.85 -3.43
CA ARG A 152 -14.14 11.29 -3.12
C ARG A 152 -13.99 11.54 -1.63
N ILE A 153 -13.09 12.46 -1.27
CA ILE A 153 -12.95 13.00 0.09
C ILE A 153 -13.14 14.51 0.02
N ASN A 154 -14.18 15.04 0.66
CA ASN A 154 -14.55 16.46 0.58
C ASN A 154 -14.62 17.00 -0.86
N GLY A 155 -15.07 16.16 -1.80
CA GLY A 155 -15.17 16.49 -3.23
C GLY A 155 -13.87 16.30 -4.03
N MET A 156 -12.73 16.07 -3.37
CA MET A 156 -11.46 15.81 -4.03
C MET A 156 -11.37 14.36 -4.53
N PRO A 157 -10.78 14.10 -5.71
CA PRO A 157 -10.47 12.74 -6.17
C PRO A 157 -9.64 11.99 -5.13
N ALA A 158 -10.06 10.75 -4.85
CA ALA A 158 -9.42 9.88 -3.90
C ALA A 158 -9.47 8.43 -4.39
N ARG A 159 -8.67 7.60 -3.75
CA ARG A 159 -8.59 6.17 -4.06
C ARG A 159 -8.45 5.35 -2.82
N LEU A 160 -9.28 4.31 -2.76
CA LEU A 160 -9.19 3.23 -1.81
C LEU A 160 -8.55 2.00 -2.50
N SER A 161 -7.45 1.53 -1.94
CA SER A 161 -6.82 0.26 -2.28
C SER A 161 -6.91 -0.67 -1.08
N VAL A 162 -7.47 -1.86 -1.26
CA VAL A 162 -7.57 -2.87 -0.19
C VAL A 162 -6.66 -4.05 -0.54
N PHE A 163 -5.84 -4.47 0.42
CA PHE A 163 -4.90 -5.56 0.30
C PHE A 163 -5.22 -6.60 1.37
N GLN A 164 -5.31 -7.88 0.98
CA GLN A 164 -5.57 -8.97 1.91
C GLN A 164 -4.64 -10.16 1.66
N ALA A 165 -4.07 -10.67 2.74
CA ALA A 165 -3.26 -11.89 2.73
C ALA A 165 -4.13 -13.14 2.95
N PRO A 166 -3.65 -14.33 2.54
CA PRO A 166 -4.37 -15.59 2.74
C PRO A 166 -4.72 -15.92 4.20
N SER A 167 -3.94 -15.39 5.15
CA SER A 167 -4.20 -15.53 6.60
C SER A 167 -5.38 -14.70 7.11
N GLY A 168 -5.92 -13.80 6.28
CA GLY A 168 -6.97 -12.85 6.67
C GLY A 168 -6.44 -11.49 7.14
N LYS A 169 -5.11 -11.33 7.36
CA LYS A 169 -4.50 -10.02 7.60
C LYS A 169 -4.77 -9.11 6.40
N ALA A 170 -5.10 -7.85 6.66
CA ALA A 170 -5.44 -6.90 5.61
C ALA A 170 -5.04 -5.47 5.95
N ILE A 171 -4.87 -4.66 4.91
CA ILE A 171 -4.69 -3.22 4.98
C ILE A 171 -5.65 -2.58 3.99
N SER A 172 -6.40 -1.58 4.43
CA SER A 172 -7.14 -0.69 3.55
C SER A 172 -6.48 0.68 3.54
N HIS A 173 -6.09 1.15 2.36
CA HIS A 173 -5.28 2.34 2.13
C HIS A 173 -6.07 3.34 1.29
N LEU A 174 -6.38 4.50 1.88
CA LEU A 174 -7.11 5.60 1.27
C LEU A 174 -6.15 6.76 1.04
N SER A 175 -6.02 7.26 -0.19
CA SER A 175 -5.10 8.35 -0.54
C SER A 175 -5.80 9.46 -1.31
N TRP A 176 -5.43 10.72 -1.08
CA TRP A 176 -5.92 11.88 -1.82
C TRP A 176 -4.93 13.05 -1.74
N VAL A 177 -5.15 14.08 -2.54
CA VAL A 177 -4.35 15.32 -2.53
C VAL A 177 -5.28 16.52 -2.35
N GLU A 178 -4.91 17.43 -1.45
CA GLU A 178 -5.62 18.69 -1.21
C GLU A 178 -4.62 19.84 -1.06
N ARG A 179 -4.72 20.88 -1.91
CA ARG A 179 -3.93 22.14 -1.80
C ARG A 179 -2.42 21.92 -1.57
N ARG A 180 -1.81 21.05 -2.39
CA ARG A 180 -0.39 20.64 -2.30
C ARG A 180 -0.01 19.86 -1.02
N ARG A 181 -1.00 19.32 -0.32
CA ARG A 181 -0.83 18.32 0.73
C ARG A 181 -1.24 16.96 0.18
N ALA A 182 -0.33 15.99 0.20
CA ALA A 182 -0.72 14.59 -0.02
C ALA A 182 -1.11 13.98 1.33
N TYR A 183 -2.21 13.25 1.33
CA TYR A 183 -2.73 12.55 2.49
C TYR A 183 -2.88 11.08 2.16
N GLU A 184 -2.54 10.25 3.14
CA GLU A 184 -2.92 8.85 3.12
C GLU A 184 -3.45 8.44 4.49
N LEU A 185 -4.43 7.56 4.49
CA LEU A 185 -5.00 6.97 5.69
C LEU A 185 -5.06 5.47 5.47
N TRP A 186 -4.44 4.68 6.35
CA TRP A 186 -4.60 3.24 6.30
C TRP A 186 -4.98 2.62 7.63
N ILE A 187 -5.81 1.58 7.55
CA ILE A 187 -6.32 0.81 8.67
C ILE A 187 -5.96 -0.67 8.49
N ASP A 188 -5.64 -1.35 9.58
CA ASP A 188 -5.31 -2.79 9.66
C ASP A 188 -6.54 -3.70 9.55
N ALA A 189 -7.40 -3.42 8.56
CA ALA A 189 -8.61 -4.17 8.28
C ALA A 189 -8.90 -4.22 6.79
N ASN A 190 -9.63 -5.24 6.36
CA ASN A 190 -10.34 -5.21 5.08
C ASN A 190 -11.65 -4.44 5.31
N VAL A 191 -11.84 -3.34 4.57
CA VAL A 191 -13.04 -2.51 4.70
C VAL A 191 -14.14 -2.85 3.69
N VAL A 192 -13.90 -3.74 2.72
CA VAL A 192 -14.87 -4.15 1.69
C VAL A 192 -16.14 -4.69 2.34
N ASP A 193 -17.28 -4.13 1.97
CA ASP A 193 -18.61 -4.50 2.48
C ASP A 193 -18.76 -4.45 4.02
N THR A 194 -17.95 -3.63 4.69
CA THR A 194 -18.03 -3.42 6.15
C THR A 194 -18.40 -1.98 6.51
N PRO A 195 -18.96 -1.74 7.71
CA PRO A 195 -19.16 -0.39 8.23
C PRO A 195 -17.86 0.43 8.36
N LEU A 196 -16.70 -0.23 8.49
CA LEU A 196 -15.39 0.42 8.62
C LEU A 196 -15.04 1.26 7.40
N ARG A 197 -15.53 0.91 6.19
CA ARG A 197 -15.33 1.73 4.99
C ARG A 197 -15.89 3.13 5.19
N LYS A 198 -17.13 3.23 5.66
CA LYS A 198 -17.77 4.53 5.90
C LYS A 198 -17.04 5.30 7.00
N GLN A 199 -16.57 4.62 8.04
CA GLN A 199 -15.80 5.25 9.12
C GLN A 199 -14.45 5.78 8.63
N LEU A 200 -13.73 5.03 7.81
CA LEU A 200 -12.46 5.45 7.21
C LEU A 200 -12.63 6.72 6.37
N PHE A 201 -13.70 6.77 5.56
CA PHE A 201 -14.02 7.96 4.76
C PHE A 201 -14.45 9.15 5.62
N ALA A 202 -15.21 8.92 6.68
CA ALA A 202 -15.59 9.97 7.63
C ALA A 202 -14.37 10.52 8.37
N LEU A 203 -13.42 9.66 8.76
CA LEU A 203 -12.15 10.05 9.35
C LEU A 203 -11.35 10.94 8.42
N ALA A 204 -11.17 10.52 7.16
CA ALA A 204 -10.49 11.31 6.14
C ALA A 204 -11.19 12.66 5.87
N ALA A 205 -12.51 12.66 5.76
CA ALA A 205 -13.29 13.87 5.54
C ALA A 205 -13.28 14.83 6.74
N SER A 206 -13.00 14.32 7.95
CA SER A 206 -12.93 15.13 9.17
C SER A 206 -11.66 15.97 9.29
N LEU A 207 -10.64 15.72 8.45
CA LEU A 207 -9.41 16.51 8.48
C LEU A 207 -9.72 17.97 8.12
N PRO A 208 -9.24 18.95 8.92
CA PRO A 208 -9.39 20.34 8.55
C PRO A 208 -8.61 20.64 7.27
N PRO A 209 -9.02 21.67 6.51
CA PRO A 209 -8.35 22.04 5.27
C PRO A 209 -6.87 22.27 5.48
N SER A 210 -6.06 21.73 4.58
CA SER A 210 -4.61 21.91 4.61
C SER A 210 -4.23 23.37 4.27
N VAL A 211 -3.17 23.84 4.92
CA VAL A 211 -2.46 25.07 4.56
C VAL A 211 -1.05 24.66 4.13
N PRO A 212 -0.63 24.87 2.88
CA PRO A 212 0.74 24.58 2.45
C PRO A 212 1.73 25.49 3.19
N ALA A 213 2.90 24.97 3.56
CA ALA A 213 3.93 25.78 4.20
C ALA A 213 4.46 26.90 3.28
N CYS A 214 4.49 26.66 1.97
CA CYS A 214 4.93 27.62 0.95
C CYS A 214 3.76 27.95 -0.01
N PRO A 215 2.81 28.81 0.40
CA PRO A 215 1.59 29.08 -0.36
C PRO A 215 1.82 29.84 -1.68
N ASN A 216 2.93 30.57 -1.78
CA ASN A 216 3.26 31.40 -2.96
C ASN A 216 4.17 30.68 -3.96
N GLU A 217 4.62 29.46 -3.67
CA GLU A 217 5.42 28.71 -4.62
C GLU A 217 4.59 28.26 -5.82
N VAL A 218 5.15 28.46 -7.01
CA VAL A 218 4.59 27.88 -8.23
C VAL A 218 4.80 26.37 -8.21
N PRO A 219 3.75 25.55 -8.26
CA PRO A 219 3.91 24.10 -8.33
C PRO A 219 4.66 23.72 -9.61
N PRO A 220 5.62 22.79 -9.56
CA PRO A 220 6.17 22.21 -10.77
C PRO A 220 5.09 21.44 -11.52
N LYS A 221 5.36 21.15 -12.81
CA LYS A 221 4.49 20.29 -13.62
C LYS A 221 4.23 19.00 -12.84
N PRO A 222 2.96 18.65 -12.55
CA PRO A 222 2.66 17.46 -11.79
C PRO A 222 3.17 16.21 -12.50
N ALA A 223 3.85 15.33 -11.76
CA ALA A 223 4.05 13.96 -12.21
C ALA A 223 2.71 13.23 -12.14
N ARG A 224 2.32 12.55 -13.24
CA ARG A 224 1.16 11.65 -13.21
C ARG A 224 1.50 10.44 -12.35
N MET A 225 0.66 10.10 -11.38
CA MET A 225 0.74 8.80 -10.71
C MET A 225 -0.07 7.77 -11.51
N GLY A 226 0.51 6.59 -11.73
CA GLY A 226 -0.14 5.45 -12.35
C GLY A 226 -1.14 4.75 -11.42
N SER A 227 -1.84 3.76 -11.96
CA SER A 227 -2.80 2.95 -11.23
C SER A 227 -2.16 2.02 -10.19
N ASP A 228 -0.84 2.00 -10.05
CA ASP A 228 -0.10 1.31 -9.00
C ASP A 228 0.32 2.24 -7.84
N GLY A 229 0.05 3.55 -7.96
CA GLY A 229 0.47 4.54 -6.99
C GLY A 229 1.92 5.00 -7.14
N PHE A 230 2.61 4.63 -8.22
CA PHE A 230 3.94 5.14 -8.57
C PHE A 230 3.85 6.16 -9.71
N PRO A 231 4.86 7.02 -9.93
CA PRO A 231 4.87 7.91 -11.09
C PRO A 231 4.73 7.10 -12.38
N ALA A 232 3.71 7.40 -13.18
CA ALA A 232 3.60 6.92 -14.55
C ALA A 232 4.85 7.41 -15.30
N ALA A 233 5.45 6.54 -16.11
CA ALA A 233 6.67 6.85 -16.85
C ALA A 233 6.45 8.02 -17.83
N GLU A 234 6.60 9.25 -17.36
CA GLU A 234 6.95 10.37 -18.23
C GLU A 234 8.46 10.29 -18.49
N PRO A 235 8.93 10.52 -19.73
CA PRO A 235 10.36 10.51 -20.02
C PRO A 235 11.05 11.57 -19.15
N ILE A 236 11.88 11.11 -18.21
CA ILE A 236 12.76 11.96 -17.42
C ILE A 236 13.74 12.58 -18.43
N PRO A 237 13.89 13.92 -18.50
CA PRO A 237 14.96 14.53 -19.27
C PRO A 237 16.29 14.00 -18.73
N MET A 238 17.02 13.23 -19.54
CA MET A 238 18.33 12.67 -19.15
C MET A 238 19.43 13.74 -19.04
N THR A 239 19.12 14.99 -19.36
CA THR A 239 20.03 16.14 -19.23
C THR A 239 19.37 17.20 -18.36
N LEU A 240 19.84 17.31 -17.12
CA LEU A 240 19.66 18.50 -16.31
C LEU A 240 20.45 19.64 -16.96
N THR A 241 19.80 20.78 -17.14
CA THR A 241 20.43 22.02 -17.58
C THR A 241 21.31 22.59 -16.46
N GLN A 242 22.33 23.39 -16.82
CA GLN A 242 23.20 24.02 -15.82
C GLN A 242 22.40 24.89 -14.82
N ALA A 243 21.32 25.52 -15.27
CA ALA A 243 20.41 26.28 -14.39
C ALA A 243 19.68 25.39 -13.37
N GLU A 244 19.34 24.15 -13.72
CA GLU A 244 18.74 23.17 -12.80
C GLU A 244 19.78 22.63 -11.81
N ILE A 245 21.04 22.47 -12.24
CA ILE A 245 22.17 22.11 -11.39
C ILE A 245 22.49 23.24 -10.40
N ASP A 246 22.50 24.49 -10.85
CA ASP A 246 22.75 25.66 -10.01
C ASP A 246 21.60 25.87 -8.99
N ALA A 247 20.34 25.64 -9.39
CA ALA A 247 19.17 25.63 -8.50
C ALA A 247 19.10 24.43 -7.53
N MET A 248 19.93 23.40 -7.74
CA MET A 248 20.10 22.29 -6.80
C MET A 248 21.20 22.58 -5.76
N SER A 249 22.23 23.34 -6.13
CA SER A 249 23.33 23.76 -5.24
C SER A 249 22.94 24.85 -4.23
N ASP A 250 21.99 25.74 -4.56
CA ASP A 250 21.62 26.87 -3.70
C ASP A 250 20.52 26.55 -2.66
N ARG A 251 20.21 25.26 -2.43
CA ARG A 251 19.10 24.82 -1.57
C ARG A 251 19.40 24.83 -0.07
N SER A 252 20.59 25.29 0.34
CA SER A 252 20.89 25.39 1.76
C SER A 252 20.24 26.65 2.35
N LYS A 253 19.21 26.43 3.18
CA LYS A 253 18.64 27.36 4.18
C LYS A 253 17.43 28.22 3.80
N ARG A 254 16.52 27.78 2.94
CA ARG A 254 15.14 28.31 2.96
C ARG A 254 14.11 27.18 2.85
N PRO A 255 13.07 27.16 3.72
CA PRO A 255 12.00 26.18 3.63
C PRO A 255 11.12 26.34 2.39
N CYS A 256 11.23 27.48 1.69
CA CYS A 256 10.60 27.76 0.41
C CYS A 256 11.65 28.20 -0.62
N LYS A 257 11.48 27.78 -1.88
CA LYS A 257 12.30 28.12 -3.05
C LYS A 257 12.16 29.58 -3.47
#